data_AF-A0A4Q3F7G0-F1
#
_entry.id   AF-A0A4Q3F7G0-F1
#
_cell.length_a   1.000
_cell.length_b   1.000
_cell.length_c   1.000
_cell.angle_alpha   90.00
_cell.angle_beta   90.00
_cell.angle_gamma   90.00
#
_symmetry.space_group_name_H-M   'P 1'
#
loop_
_entity.id
_entity.type
_entity.pdbx_description
1 polymer ?
#
loop_
_entity_poly.entity_id
_entity_poly.type
_entity_poly.pdbx_seq_one_letter_code
_entity_poly.pdbx_strand_id
1 'polypeptide(L)'
;MQVSEIELFQILKDKVGEREAKTITEYIETKIEKQFELKKDLLATKQDIAELKGELRFEMANQKAEIIKWMFIFWAGQLAAMIAIAAFIIHK
;
A
#
# COMPACT_ATOMS: atom_id res chain seq x y z
N MET A 1 6.93 18.46 26.18
CA MET A 1 7.93 17.70 26.95
C MET A 1 7.36 16.30 27.11
N GLN A 2 7.98 15.28 26.50
CA GLN A 2 7.58 13.89 26.75
C GLN A 2 8.11 13.54 28.14
N VAL A 3 7.20 13.25 29.07
CA VAL A 3 7.55 12.77 30.41
C VAL A 3 7.99 11.32 30.25
N SER A 4 9.20 10.99 30.68
CA SER A 4 9.69 9.61 30.71
C SER A 4 8.88 8.79 31.71
N GLU A 5 8.74 7.49 31.49
CA GLU A 5 8.06 6.58 32.41
C GLU A 5 8.61 6.65 33.85
N ILE A 6 9.92 6.84 33.96
CA ILE A 6 10.62 7.01 35.24
C ILE A 6 10.23 8.34 35.92
N GLU A 7 10.07 9.42 35.15
CA GLU A 7 9.62 10.72 35.67
C GLU A 7 8.15 10.65 36.11
N LEU A 8 7.31 9.94 35.36
CA LEU A 8 5.90 9.72 35.72
C LEU A 8 5.79 8.92 37.02
N PHE A 9 6.55 7.83 37.15
CA PHE A 9 6.60 7.04 38.38
C PHE A 9 7.07 7.88 39.56
N GLN A 10 8.10 8.71 39.40
CA GLN A 10 8.62 9.54 40.48
C GLN A 10 7.59 10.58 40.96
N ILE A 11 6.89 11.24 40.03
CA ILE A 11 5.82 12.21 40.35
C ILE A 11 4.65 11.53 41.07
N LEU A 12 4.30 10.31 40.66
CA LEU A 12 3.24 9.54 41.29
C LEU A 12 3.68 9.05 42.67
N LYS A 13 4.92 8.56 42.83
CA LYS A 13 5.45 8.08 44.11
C LYS A 13 5.37 9.14 45.20
N ASP A 14 5.71 10.38 44.87
CA ASP A 14 5.68 11.51 45.81
C ASP A 14 4.24 11.91 46.24
N LYS A 15 3.21 11.54 45.48
CA LYS A 15 1.81 11.93 45.73
C LYS A 15 0.90 10.82 46.22
N VAL A 16 1.06 9.60 45.72
CA VAL A 16 0.14 8.48 45.96
C VAL A 16 0.78 7.28 46.64
N GLY A 17 2.11 7.29 46.85
CA GLY A 17 2.84 6.16 47.41
C GLY A 17 3.35 5.20 46.34
N GLU A 18 4.32 4.37 46.73
CA GLU A 18 5.11 3.54 45.81
C GLU A 18 4.30 2.42 45.12
N ARG A 19 3.31 1.84 45.82
CA ARG A 19 2.45 0.80 45.25
C ARG A 19 1.52 1.37 44.19
N GLU A 20 0.81 2.43 44.55
CA GLU A 20 -0.18 3.09 43.69
C GLU A 20 0.49 3.70 42.46
N ALA A 21 1.67 4.31 42.64
CA ALA A 21 2.48 4.83 41.54
C ALA A 21 2.88 3.75 40.54
N LYS A 22 3.29 2.58 41.05
CA LYS A 22 3.68 1.44 40.20
C LYS A 22 2.49 0.95 39.37
N THR A 23 1.34 0.73 40.01
CA THR A 23 0.12 0.24 39.32
C THR A 23 -0.37 1.22 38.24
N ILE A 24 -0.32 2.53 38.51
CA ILE A 24 -0.74 3.54 37.54
C ILE A 24 0.24 3.60 36.36
N THR A 25 1.54 3.49 36.62
CA THR A 25 2.57 3.51 35.58
C THR A 25 2.44 2.27 34.67
N GLU A 26 2.33 1.08 35.27
CA GLU A 26 2.13 -0.18 34.53
C GLU A 26 0.83 -0.17 33.69
N TYR A 27 -0.27 0.38 34.23
CA TYR A 27 -1.52 0.49 33.49
C TYR A 27 -1.39 1.43 32.28
N ILE A 28 -0.68 2.55 32.44
CA ILE A 28 -0.44 3.51 31.36
C ILE A 28 0.47 2.89 30.28
N GLU A 29 1.55 2.21 30.67
CA GLU A 29 2.45 1.49 29.77
C GLU A 29 1.69 0.45 28.93
N THR A 30 0.93 -0.41 29.61
CA THR A 30 0.09 -1.44 28.97
C THR A 30 -0.91 -0.81 27.98
N LYS A 31 -1.52 0.31 28.35
CA LYS A 31 -2.51 0.99 27.49
C LYS A 31 -1.83 1.67 26.29
N ILE A 32 -0.62 2.19 26.44
CA ILE A 32 0.18 2.75 25.37
C ILE A 32 0.60 1.64 24.38
N GLU A 33 1.13 0.52 24.87
CA GLU A 33 1.48 -0.62 24.01
C GLU A 33 0.27 -1.14 23.23
N LYS A 34 -0.87 -1.29 23.90
CA LYS A 34 -2.09 -1.75 23.24
C LYS A 34 -2.58 -0.78 22.16
N GLN A 35 -2.49 0.53 22.40
CA GLN A 35 -2.82 1.55 21.39
C GLN A 35 -1.80 1.59 20.26
N PHE A 36 -0.53 1.31 20.56
CA PHE A 36 0.54 1.27 19.57
C PHE A 36 0.37 0.07 18.63
N GLU A 37 0.12 -1.13 19.17
CA GLU A 37 -0.15 -2.33 18.35
C GLU A 37 -1.42 -2.16 17.49
N LEU A 38 -2.50 -1.61 18.05
CA LEU A 38 -3.70 -1.29 17.25
C LEU A 38 -3.44 -0.32 16.09
N LYS A 39 -2.56 0.67 16.31
CA LYS A 39 -2.20 1.64 15.25
C LYS A 39 -1.21 1.06 14.25
N LYS A 40 -0.33 0.16 14.67
CA LYS A 40 0.65 -0.53 13.83
C LYS A 40 -0.05 -1.41 12.79
N ASP A 41 -1.13 -2.09 13.17
CA ASP A 41 -1.98 -2.85 12.23
C ASP A 41 -2.72 -1.96 11.22
N LEU A 42 -2.93 -0.68 11.54
CA LEU A 42 -3.60 0.30 10.68
C LEU A 42 -2.63 0.97 9.69
N LEU A 43 -1.32 0.83 9.91
CA LEU A 43 -0.30 1.37 9.03
C LEU A 43 0.07 0.32 7.99
N ALA A 44 -0.23 0.60 6.72
CA ALA A 44 0.30 -0.20 5.61
C ALA A 44 1.82 -0.30 5.77
N THR A 45 2.31 -1.52 5.95
CA THR A 45 3.74 -1.74 6.14
C THR A 45 4.48 -1.37 4.86
N LYS A 46 5.77 -1.07 4.98
CA LYS A 46 6.60 -0.81 3.78
C LYS A 46 6.57 -2.00 2.81
N GLN A 47 6.34 -3.20 3.34
CA GLN A 47 6.20 -4.43 2.56
C GLN A 47 4.88 -4.42 1.76
N ASP A 48 3.75 -4.11 2.39
CA ASP A 48 2.45 -4.05 1.70
C ASP A 48 2.47 -3.04 0.55
N ILE A 49 3.09 -1.88 0.77
CA ILE A 49 3.24 -0.85 -0.28
C ILE A 49 4.16 -1.35 -1.42
N ALA A 50 5.21 -2.09 -1.09
CA ALA A 50 6.12 -2.64 -2.09
C ALA A 50 5.44 -3.73 -2.93
N GLU A 51 4.64 -4.59 -2.30
CA GLU A 51 3.84 -5.63 -2.93
C GLU A 51 2.79 -5.01 -3.86
N LEU A 52 1.98 -4.06 -3.36
CA LEU A 52 0.96 -3.37 -4.15
C LEU A 52 1.57 -2.65 -5.38
N LYS A 53 2.76 -2.06 -5.22
CA LYS A 53 3.49 -1.43 -6.32
C LYS A 53 4.01 -2.45 -7.33
N GLY A 54 4.39 -3.63 -6.87
CA GLY A 54 4.78 -4.78 -7.70
C GLY A 54 3.62 -5.28 -8.54
N GLU A 55 2.48 -5.56 -7.91
CA GLU A 55 1.24 -5.98 -8.56
C GLU A 55 0.77 -4.97 -9.60
N LEU A 56 0.70 -3.69 -9.23
CA LEU A 56 0.29 -2.63 -10.15
C LEU A 56 1.21 -2.54 -11.38
N ARG A 57 2.53 -2.70 -11.19
CA ARG A 57 3.48 -2.72 -12.31
C ARG A 57 3.27 -3.91 -13.22
N PHE A 58 2.98 -5.08 -12.65
CA PHE A 58 2.71 -6.29 -13.39
C PHE A 58 1.43 -6.17 -14.21
N GLU A 59 0.33 -5.71 -13.61
CA GLU A 59 -0.95 -5.50 -14.30
C GLU A 59 -0.82 -4.48 -15.43
N MET A 60 -0.13 -3.36 -15.19
CA MET A 60 0.15 -2.38 -16.24
C MET A 60 0.96 -2.98 -17.40
N ALA A 61 1.97 -3.81 -17.10
CA ALA A 61 2.76 -4.46 -18.14
C ALA A 61 1.91 -5.44 -18.96
N ASN A 62 1.03 -6.20 -18.29
CA ASN A 62 0.13 -7.14 -18.94
C ASN A 62 -0.89 -6.42 -19.85
N GLN A 63 -1.53 -5.35 -19.35
CA GLN A 63 -2.46 -4.54 -20.14
C GLN A 63 -1.77 -3.93 -21.38
N LYS A 64 -0.56 -3.39 -21.22
CA LYS A 64 0.23 -2.89 -22.36
C LYS A 64 0.51 -3.98 -23.39
N ALA A 65 0.86 -5.18 -22.93
CA ALA A 65 1.11 -6.31 -23.83
C ALA A 65 -0.15 -6.74 -24.60
N GLU A 66 -1.32 -6.78 -23.94
CA GLU A 66 -2.60 -7.04 -24.61
C GLU A 66 -2.96 -5.97 -25.64
N ILE A 67 -2.81 -4.69 -25.29
CA ILE A 67 -3.06 -3.59 -26.23
C ILE A 67 -2.18 -3.75 -27.48
N ILE A 68 -0.88 -4.05 -27.29
CA ILE A 68 0.04 -4.28 -28.40
C ILE A 68 -0.41 -5.46 -29.27
N LYS A 69 -0.83 -6.59 -28.67
CA LYS A 69 -1.35 -7.75 -29.42
C LYS A 69 -2.58 -7.37 -30.26
N TRP A 70 -3.53 -6.63 -29.69
CA TRP A 70 -4.72 -6.18 -30.40
C TRP A 70 -4.40 -5.19 -31.52
N MET A 71 -3.40 -4.32 -31.34
CA MET A 71 -2.94 -3.43 -32.41
C MET A 71 -2.40 -4.20 -33.61
N PHE A 72 -1.68 -5.31 -33.42
CA PHE A 72 -1.22 -6.15 -34.54
C PHE A 72 -2.37 -6.78 -35.32
N ILE A 73 -3.39 -7.32 -34.64
CA ILE A 73 -4.57 -7.90 -35.28
C ILE A 73 -5.31 -6.82 -36.08
N PHE A 74 -5.51 -5.66 -35.47
CA PHE A 74 -6.15 -4.52 -36.10
C PHE A 74 -5.39 -4.06 -37.35
N TRP A 75 -4.07 -3.91 -37.26
CA TRP A 75 -3.24 -3.50 -38.41
C TRP A 75 -3.21 -4.54 -39.52
N ALA A 76 -3.17 -5.84 -39.21
CA ALA A 76 -3.28 -6.88 -40.22
C ALA A 76 -4.63 -6.79 -40.96
N GLY A 77 -5.73 -6.57 -40.23
CA GLY A 77 -7.05 -6.34 -40.80
C GLY A 77 -7.12 -5.08 -41.69
N GLN A 78 -6.55 -3.96 -41.22
CA GLN A 78 -6.45 -2.73 -42.00
C GLN A 78 -5.65 -2.92 -43.28
N LEU A 79 -4.49 -3.60 -43.21
CA LEU A 79 -3.66 -3.89 -44.38
C LEU A 79 -4.42 -4.75 -45.41
N ALA A 80 -5.10 -5.80 -44.96
CA ALA A 80 -5.91 -6.65 -45.82
C ALA A 80 -7.06 -5.87 -46.49
N ALA A 81 -7.74 -5.00 -45.74
CA ALA A 81 -8.79 -4.14 -46.28
C ALA A 81 -8.24 -3.16 -47.33
N MET A 82 -7.10 -2.52 -47.07
CA MET A 82 -6.45 -1.62 -48.04
C MET A 82 -6.06 -2.36 -49.33
N ILE A 83 -5.50 -3.57 -49.21
CA ILE A 83 -5.16 -4.39 -50.38
C ILE A 83 -6.42 -4.76 -51.18
N ALA A 84 -7.50 -5.16 -50.51
CA ALA A 84 -8.76 -5.50 -51.17
C ALA A 84 -9.35 -4.30 -51.93
N ILE A 85 -9.34 -3.11 -51.31
CA ILE A 85 -9.80 -1.88 -51.95
C ILE A 85 -8.93 -1.53 -53.16
N ALA A 86 -7.60 -1.59 -53.02
CA ALA A 86 -6.69 -1.31 -54.11
C ALA A 86 -6.87 -2.28 -55.29
N ALA A 87 -6.99 -3.58 -55.00
CA ALA A 87 -7.24 -4.60 -56.01
C ALA A 87 -8.58 -4.37 -56.73
N PHE A 88 -9.65 -4.04 -55.98
CA PHE A 88 -10.95 -3.74 -56.56
C PHE A 88 -10.93 -2.52 -57.50
N ILE A 89 -10.17 -1.48 -57.17
CA ILE A 89 -10.02 -0.29 -58.02
C ILE A 89 -9.22 -0.62 -59.29
N ILE A 90 -8.18 -1.45 -59.20
CA ILE A 90 -7.32 -1.81 -60.35
C ILE A 90 -8.01 -2.80 -61.31
N HIS A 91 -8.85 -3.70 -60.80
CA HIS A 91 -9.58 -4.70 -61.60
C HIS A 91 -10.90 -4.19 -62.21
N LYS A 92 -11.20 -2.90 -62.06
CA LYS A 92 -12.39 -2.24 -62.58
C LYS A 92 -12.04 -1.41 -63.81
#